data_AF-A0A7V6PXS7-F1
#
_entry.id   AF-A0A7V6PXS7-F1
#
_cell.length_a   1.000
_cell.length_b   1.000
_cell.length_c   1.000
_cell.angle_alpha   90.00
_cell.angle_beta   90.00
_cell.angle_gamma   90.00
#
_symmetry.space_group_name_H-M   'P 1'
#
loop_
_entity.id
_entity.type
_entity.pdbx_description
1 polymer ?
#
loop_
_entity_poly.entity_id
_entity_poly.type
_entity_poly.pdbx_seq_one_letter_code
_entity_poly.pdbx_strand_id
1 'polypeptide(L)'
;MINMTGKNMTGKNMTDKNMAGKNMTQNMTGKNATVNNVKSTDNNKNVISGKILCYLVFITFILTACVFSVKSKVFAAQDPEFRIDIDSLNLEKGVSTQLILTMKNAQGAKVTGINGLENFDVVSKGNSISTQIVNGVTTYKEEIYYVIIPKNTGQFTLQGIIEYNGKTYQTNELQVNVSEAKNDESEEVSDIFIKTILENDKVYVGQKVVLAYELYTRYSIEDYGFLDDFSIDDVMATDVSQDKLKAEITYVNGNKYAKYEVRKTIITPIKSGTYNIPAFNFQVNVSTGDFFRSYKPVYMQTESKELIVKPLPLQNQPDDFSGIVGNLSVEAKYSKQEVDLGDSLVLHVTVSGNCNLDNLKDIISGDIPGFSVYQTSGNTEESIEDNKYKAQKEFEIILVPTKSGDIEIEPIYISYFNPDTHNYEKVEIPGAIIKVKGEASQPQSFVQTDEGSKQPKIETVKIEQISYNPRNEGYLTIEIKKEFLYWGLAGAIILTLAAISFLLIYSRKKNNDNKLQELYFQVKKSENESEIYNLFNKMIKHVFSVSLKANSQDMIANKIKDDRFTVPILEIVDYMENRKYLSGADVKYLKDKVEAVYKLIKKYI
;
A
#
# COMPACT_ATOMS: atom_id res chain seq x y z
N MET A 1 -50.91 -44.70 -10.81
CA MET A 1 -50.03 -45.86 -11.08
C MET A 1 -49.00 -45.88 -9.96
N ILE A 2 -49.17 -46.50 -8.79
CA ILE A 2 -49.47 -47.90 -8.40
C ILE A 2 -48.39 -48.91 -8.85
N ASN A 3 -47.69 -49.44 -7.83
CA ASN A 3 -47.07 -50.78 -7.67
C ASN A 3 -45.77 -51.11 -8.40
N MET A 4 -44.84 -51.94 -7.88
CA MET A 4 -44.80 -52.98 -6.82
C MET A 4 -43.32 -53.08 -6.36
N THR A 5 -42.89 -53.22 -5.10
CA THR A 5 -43.09 -54.22 -4.02
C THR A 5 -42.70 -55.65 -4.36
N GLY A 6 -41.64 -56.15 -3.69
CA GLY A 6 -41.25 -57.56 -3.60
C GLY A 6 -40.63 -57.89 -2.23
N LYS A 7 -41.48 -58.34 -1.30
CA LYS A 7 -41.18 -59.16 -0.09
C LYS A 7 -40.88 -60.61 -0.57
N ASN A 8 -40.26 -61.58 0.12
CA ASN A 8 -40.24 -62.02 1.52
C ASN A 8 -39.42 -63.33 1.61
N MET A 9 -38.98 -63.72 2.82
CA MET A 9 -38.97 -65.06 3.47
C MET A 9 -37.67 -65.30 4.26
N THR A 10 -37.65 -65.18 5.61
CA THR A 10 -38.09 -66.11 6.68
C THR A 10 -37.29 -67.42 6.81
N GLY A 11 -36.59 -67.55 7.94
CA GLY A 11 -36.12 -68.80 8.53
C GLY A 11 -35.89 -68.62 10.03
N LYS A 12 -36.61 -69.39 10.83
CA LYS A 12 -36.79 -69.33 12.29
C LYS A 12 -36.13 -70.58 12.90
N ASN A 13 -35.45 -70.51 14.05
CA ASN A 13 -35.73 -71.38 15.21
C ASN A 13 -34.77 -71.21 16.39
N MET A 14 -35.38 -71.31 17.58
CA MET A 14 -34.83 -71.42 18.93
C MET A 14 -34.07 -72.74 19.15
N THR A 15 -33.14 -72.81 20.12
CA THR A 15 -33.31 -73.69 21.31
C THR A 15 -32.27 -73.43 22.40
N ASP A 16 -32.75 -73.67 23.63
CA ASP A 16 -32.15 -73.57 24.96
C ASP A 16 -31.01 -74.57 25.29
N LYS A 17 -30.40 -74.30 26.48
CA LYS A 17 -30.01 -75.23 27.57
C LYS A 17 -28.52 -75.61 27.80
N ASN A 18 -28.07 -75.11 28.96
CA ASN A 18 -27.54 -75.83 30.15
C ASN A 18 -26.13 -76.48 30.20
N MET A 19 -25.40 -75.98 31.23
CA MET A 19 -24.75 -76.68 32.35
C MET A 19 -23.40 -77.43 32.24
N ALA A 20 -22.72 -77.34 33.40
CA ALA A 20 -21.59 -78.10 33.95
C ALA A 20 -20.20 -77.68 33.44
N GLY A 21 -19.20 -77.34 34.26
CA GLY A 21 -18.97 -77.59 35.68
C GLY A 21 -17.74 -78.50 35.84
N LYS A 22 -16.63 -77.99 36.40
CA LYS A 22 -15.67 -78.83 37.16
C LYS A 22 -14.69 -78.00 38.00
N ASN A 23 -14.61 -78.39 39.27
CA ASN A 23 -13.73 -77.94 40.35
C ASN A 23 -12.34 -78.59 40.27
N MET A 24 -11.35 -77.96 40.92
CA MET A 24 -10.33 -78.56 41.81
C MET A 24 -9.64 -77.38 42.57
N THR A 25 -9.87 -77.10 43.87
CA THR A 25 -9.26 -77.66 45.12
C THR A 25 -7.75 -77.88 45.03
N GLN A 26 -6.88 -77.60 46.01
CA GLN A 26 -6.86 -77.06 47.38
C GLN A 26 -5.36 -77.04 47.76
N ASN A 27 -4.88 -76.12 48.61
CA ASN A 27 -4.33 -76.48 49.94
C ASN A 27 -3.69 -75.31 50.69
N MET A 28 -4.01 -75.26 51.99
CA MET A 28 -3.49 -74.42 53.06
C MET A 28 -2.32 -75.10 53.77
N THR A 29 -1.49 -74.30 54.46
CA THR A 29 -0.86 -74.54 55.78
C THR A 29 -0.15 -73.23 56.18
N GLY A 30 -0.24 -72.59 57.35
CA GLY A 30 -0.86 -72.90 58.64
C GLY A 30 0.16 -73.31 59.71
N LYS A 31 0.71 -72.38 60.53
CA LYS A 31 0.89 -72.55 62.00
C LYS A 31 1.53 -71.36 62.74
N ASN A 32 1.01 -71.17 63.96
CA ASN A 32 1.34 -70.25 65.06
C ASN A 32 2.59 -70.65 65.87
N ALA A 33 3.20 -69.73 66.65
CA ALA A 33 3.13 -69.72 68.14
C ALA A 33 4.16 -68.80 68.87
N THR A 34 3.62 -67.96 69.76
CA THR A 34 4.03 -67.53 71.14
C THR A 34 5.40 -66.90 71.53
N VAL A 35 5.29 -65.65 72.03
CA VAL A 35 5.70 -65.05 73.34
C VAL A 35 7.14 -65.19 73.88
N ASN A 36 7.80 -64.04 74.08
CA ASN A 36 8.43 -63.66 75.37
C ASN A 36 8.76 -62.16 75.45
N ASN A 37 8.66 -61.63 76.67
CA ASN A 37 8.62 -60.22 77.04
C ASN A 37 9.93 -59.85 77.79
N VAL A 38 10.69 -58.85 77.33
CA VAL A 38 11.72 -58.16 78.13
C VAL A 38 11.80 -56.69 77.71
N LYS A 39 11.62 -55.80 78.68
CA LYS A 39 11.82 -54.34 78.59
C LYS A 39 13.31 -54.00 78.49
N SER A 40 13.70 -53.07 77.61
CA SER A 40 14.72 -52.05 77.88
C SER A 40 14.82 -51.05 76.71
N THR A 41 14.38 -49.82 76.99
CA THR A 41 15.03 -48.51 76.75
C THR A 41 15.79 -48.18 75.44
N ASP A 42 15.39 -47.05 74.86
CA ASP A 42 16.14 -46.10 74.03
C ASP A 42 16.77 -46.56 72.69
N ASN A 43 16.09 -46.18 71.60
CA ASN A 43 16.64 -45.42 70.45
C ASN A 43 15.64 -45.44 69.28
N ASN A 44 14.75 -44.44 69.17
CA ASN A 44 13.84 -44.37 68.02
C ASN A 44 13.55 -42.95 67.52
N LYS A 45 14.59 -42.10 67.44
CA LYS A 45 14.51 -40.83 66.69
C LYS A 45 15.10 -40.91 65.27
N ASN A 46 15.75 -42.02 64.89
CA ASN A 46 16.39 -42.16 63.57
C ASN A 46 15.66 -43.08 62.56
N VAL A 47 14.52 -43.70 62.92
CA VAL A 47 13.77 -44.58 61.98
C VAL A 47 12.56 -43.87 61.35
N ILE A 48 12.09 -42.76 61.93
CA ILE A 48 10.93 -42.01 61.41
C ILE A 48 11.34 -41.05 60.27
N SER A 49 12.59 -40.59 60.22
CA SER A 49 13.09 -39.71 59.14
C SER A 49 13.30 -40.45 57.82
N GLY A 50 13.71 -41.73 57.85
CA GLY A 50 13.92 -42.54 56.64
C GLY A 50 12.62 -42.93 55.92
N LYS A 51 11.52 -43.14 56.66
CA LYS A 51 10.22 -43.50 56.09
C LYS A 51 9.52 -42.30 55.43
N ILE A 52 9.65 -41.11 56.02
CA ILE A 52 9.08 -39.86 55.46
C ILE A 52 9.88 -39.42 54.22
N LEU A 53 11.21 -39.59 54.23
CA LEU A 53 12.07 -39.32 53.08
C LEU A 53 11.77 -40.28 51.90
N CYS A 54 11.55 -41.57 52.16
CA CYS A 54 11.13 -42.51 51.12
C CYS A 54 9.73 -42.19 50.57
N TYR A 55 8.80 -41.72 51.41
CA TYR A 55 7.44 -41.35 50.97
C TYR A 55 7.46 -40.07 50.11
N LEU A 56 8.30 -39.09 50.45
CA LEU A 56 8.52 -37.87 49.65
C LEU A 56 9.23 -38.16 48.33
N VAL A 57 10.22 -39.07 48.31
CA VAL A 57 10.90 -39.51 47.08
C VAL A 57 9.95 -40.32 46.20
N PHE A 58 9.07 -41.15 46.77
CA PHE A 58 8.09 -41.91 46.00
C PHE A 58 6.96 -41.03 45.44
N ILE A 59 6.49 -40.04 46.20
CA ILE A 59 5.52 -39.05 45.72
C ILE A 59 6.13 -38.13 44.65
N THR A 60 7.39 -37.71 44.80
CA THR A 60 8.08 -36.93 43.75
C THR A 60 8.39 -37.77 42.51
N PHE A 61 8.66 -39.07 42.66
CA PHE A 61 8.79 -40.02 41.54
C PHE A 61 7.45 -40.27 40.82
N ILE A 62 6.33 -40.33 41.56
CA ILE A 62 4.98 -40.43 40.96
C ILE A 62 4.56 -39.11 40.31
N LEU A 63 4.90 -37.95 40.89
CA LEU A 63 4.65 -36.65 40.28
C LEU A 63 5.50 -36.41 39.03
N THR A 64 6.78 -36.82 39.03
CA THR A 64 7.61 -36.78 37.82
C THR A 64 7.16 -37.83 36.79
N ALA A 65 6.77 -39.04 37.20
CA ALA A 65 6.22 -40.05 36.29
C ALA A 65 4.85 -39.65 35.71
N CYS A 66 4.03 -38.89 36.43
CA CYS A 66 2.79 -38.30 35.91
C CYS A 66 3.04 -37.11 34.96
N VAL A 67 4.11 -36.33 35.18
CA VAL A 67 4.55 -35.29 34.24
C VAL A 67 5.17 -35.89 32.97
N PHE A 68 5.79 -37.08 33.06
CA PHE A 68 6.36 -37.80 31.91
C PHE A 68 5.42 -38.85 31.27
N SER A 69 4.24 -39.11 31.84
CA SER A 69 3.23 -40.05 31.28
C SER A 69 2.03 -39.37 30.63
N VAL A 70 2.14 -38.08 30.28
CA VAL A 70 1.37 -37.58 29.15
C VAL A 70 1.94 -38.28 27.93
N LYS A 71 1.43 -39.49 27.64
CA LYS A 71 1.56 -40.06 26.30
C LYS A 71 1.04 -38.98 25.39
N SER A 72 1.95 -38.35 24.65
CA SER A 72 1.62 -37.52 23.50
C SER A 72 0.65 -38.37 22.71
N LYS A 73 -0.64 -38.03 22.76
CA LYS A 73 -1.46 -38.31 21.60
C LYS A 73 -0.75 -37.54 20.53
N VAL A 74 0.04 -38.25 19.73
CA VAL A 74 0.49 -37.76 18.43
C VAL A 74 -0.82 -37.41 17.76
N PHE A 75 -1.20 -36.12 17.83
CA PHE A 75 -2.16 -35.57 16.90
C PHE A 75 -1.60 -36.00 15.56
N ALA A 76 -2.32 -36.85 14.84
CA ALA A 76 -1.94 -37.21 13.49
C ALA A 76 -1.80 -35.86 12.78
N ALA A 77 -0.55 -35.45 12.53
CA ALA A 77 -0.28 -34.29 11.70
C ALA A 77 -0.92 -34.64 10.37
N GLN A 78 -1.90 -33.83 9.96
CA GLN A 78 -2.47 -33.97 8.64
C GLN A 78 -1.33 -33.82 7.64
N ASP A 79 -1.35 -34.62 6.57
CA ASP A 79 -0.31 -34.54 5.55
C ASP A 79 -0.24 -33.10 5.01
N PRO A 80 0.97 -32.56 4.81
CA PRO A 80 1.13 -31.22 4.27
C PRO A 80 0.59 -31.17 2.84
N GLU A 81 -0.20 -30.14 2.53
CA GLU A 81 -0.75 -29.91 1.19
C GLU A 81 -0.16 -28.62 0.62
N PHE A 82 0.39 -28.70 -0.59
CA PHE A 82 0.96 -27.55 -1.30
C PHE A 82 0.27 -27.40 -2.65
N ARG A 83 -0.27 -26.21 -2.90
CA ARG A 83 -1.04 -25.91 -4.12
C ARG A 83 -0.69 -24.54 -4.65
N ILE A 84 -0.68 -24.39 -5.96
CA ILE A 84 -0.54 -23.11 -6.64
C ILE A 84 -1.77 -22.92 -7.53
N ASP A 85 -2.38 -21.74 -7.48
CA ASP A 85 -3.58 -21.36 -8.23
C ASP A 85 -3.42 -19.96 -8.84
N ILE A 86 -4.15 -19.68 -9.91
CA ILE A 86 -4.16 -18.40 -10.62
C ILE A 86 -5.58 -18.09 -11.10
N ASP A 87 -5.96 -16.80 -11.14
CA ASP A 87 -7.33 -16.38 -11.48
C ASP A 87 -7.75 -16.79 -12.90
N SER A 88 -6.82 -16.80 -13.86
CA SER A 88 -7.04 -17.24 -15.25
C SER A 88 -5.81 -17.99 -15.78
N LEU A 89 -6.04 -19.04 -16.57
CA LEU A 89 -4.98 -19.75 -17.31
C LEU A 89 -4.67 -19.10 -18.67
N ASN A 90 -5.53 -18.19 -19.14
CA ASN A 90 -5.28 -17.39 -20.33
C ASN A 90 -4.99 -15.97 -19.88
N LEU A 91 -3.76 -15.52 -20.12
CA LEU A 91 -3.23 -14.26 -19.67
C LEU A 91 -2.87 -13.39 -20.86
N GLU A 92 -2.79 -12.09 -20.62
CA GLU A 92 -2.34 -11.12 -21.60
C GLU A 92 -1.01 -10.52 -21.15
N LYS A 93 -0.07 -10.40 -22.07
CA LYS A 93 1.22 -9.74 -21.82
C LYS A 93 1.00 -8.32 -21.30
N GLY A 94 1.72 -7.92 -20.25
CA GLY A 94 1.59 -6.58 -19.66
C GLY A 94 0.37 -6.37 -18.74
N VAL A 95 -0.55 -7.34 -18.64
CA VAL A 95 -1.71 -7.28 -17.76
C VAL A 95 -1.46 -8.09 -16.49
N SER A 96 -1.75 -7.49 -15.32
CA SER A 96 -1.52 -8.18 -14.05
C SER A 96 -2.55 -9.25 -13.73
N THR A 97 -2.11 -10.28 -13.01
CA THR A 97 -2.96 -11.34 -12.46
C THR A 97 -2.46 -11.77 -11.09
N GLN A 98 -3.32 -12.40 -10.29
CA GLN A 98 -2.97 -12.89 -8.96
C GLN A 98 -2.66 -14.39 -8.98
N LEU A 99 -1.44 -14.72 -8.57
CA LEU A 99 -0.97 -16.08 -8.32
C LEU A 99 -0.95 -16.35 -6.81
N ILE A 100 -1.55 -17.45 -6.38
CA ILE A 100 -1.70 -17.81 -4.97
C ILE A 100 -1.00 -19.15 -4.73
N LEU A 101 -0.01 -19.16 -3.85
CA LEU A 101 0.61 -20.39 -3.35
C LEU A 101 0.07 -20.70 -1.95
N THR A 102 -0.68 -21.80 -1.84
CA THR A 102 -1.29 -22.28 -0.60
C THR A 102 -0.47 -23.41 0.01
N MET A 103 -0.16 -23.29 1.30
CA MET A 103 0.48 -24.31 2.12
C MET A 103 -0.45 -24.64 3.29
N LYS A 104 -0.99 -25.86 3.36
CA LYS A 104 -1.80 -26.33 4.49
C LYS A 104 -1.05 -27.35 5.32
N ASN A 105 -1.25 -27.27 6.64
CA ASN A 105 -0.69 -28.18 7.64
C ASN A 105 0.86 -28.30 7.57
N ALA A 106 1.51 -27.24 7.09
CA ALA A 106 2.95 -27.21 6.85
C ALA A 106 3.58 -26.00 7.56
N GLN A 107 3.32 -25.83 8.87
CA GLN A 107 3.88 -24.70 9.64
C GLN A 107 5.40 -24.67 9.54
N GLY A 108 5.98 -23.55 9.11
CA GLY A 108 7.43 -23.42 8.95
C GLY A 108 7.97 -23.99 7.64
N ALA A 109 7.08 -24.37 6.70
CA ALA A 109 7.48 -24.60 5.32
C ALA A 109 8.03 -23.32 4.68
N LYS A 110 9.02 -23.48 3.81
CA LYS A 110 9.69 -22.38 3.13
C LYS A 110 9.57 -22.55 1.62
N VAL A 111 8.99 -21.57 0.94
CA VAL A 111 9.02 -21.51 -0.53
C VAL A 111 10.44 -21.15 -0.95
N THR A 112 11.10 -22.06 -1.67
CA THR A 112 12.47 -21.87 -2.16
C THR A 112 12.51 -21.31 -3.58
N GLY A 113 11.43 -21.49 -4.35
CA GLY A 113 11.26 -20.91 -5.68
C GLY A 113 9.91 -21.27 -6.30
N ILE A 114 9.59 -20.63 -7.41
CA ILE A 114 8.49 -21.01 -8.29
C ILE A 114 9.08 -21.09 -9.69
N ASN A 115 9.14 -22.30 -10.26
CA ASN A 115 9.58 -22.50 -11.63
C ASN A 115 8.63 -21.79 -12.59
N GLY A 116 9.16 -21.16 -13.63
CA GLY A 116 8.38 -20.43 -14.64
C GLY A 116 8.10 -18.98 -14.27
N LEU A 117 8.26 -18.58 -12.99
CA LEU A 117 7.98 -17.24 -12.50
C LEU A 117 8.93 -16.19 -13.09
N GLU A 118 10.11 -16.58 -13.55
CA GLU A 118 11.09 -15.72 -14.23
C GLU A 118 10.53 -15.03 -15.50
N ASN A 119 9.51 -15.64 -16.12
CA ASN A 119 8.80 -15.10 -17.29
C ASN A 119 7.79 -14.00 -16.93
N PHE A 120 7.72 -13.60 -15.67
CA PHE A 120 6.80 -12.61 -15.14
C PHE A 120 7.54 -11.54 -14.32
N ASP A 121 7.01 -10.33 -14.31
CA ASP A 121 7.38 -9.29 -13.35
C ASP A 121 6.53 -9.45 -12.09
N VAL A 122 7.19 -9.60 -10.94
CA VAL A 122 6.53 -9.71 -9.64
C VAL A 122 6.40 -8.31 -9.05
N VAL A 123 5.23 -7.68 -9.23
CA VAL A 123 4.99 -6.29 -8.82
C VAL A 123 4.50 -6.16 -7.38
N SER A 124 3.97 -7.25 -6.80
CA SER A 124 3.59 -7.29 -5.39
C SER A 124 3.68 -8.70 -4.81
N LYS A 125 4.04 -8.81 -3.53
CA LYS A 125 4.07 -10.06 -2.77
C LYS A 125 3.54 -9.83 -1.36
N GLY A 126 2.56 -10.63 -0.96
CA GLY A 126 1.99 -10.62 0.39
C GLY A 126 1.77 -12.04 0.91
N ASN A 127 1.46 -12.18 2.19
CA ASN A 127 1.08 -13.47 2.77
C ASN A 127 -0.08 -13.33 3.76
N SER A 128 -0.90 -14.37 3.86
CA SER A 128 -1.99 -14.51 4.82
C SER A 128 -1.83 -15.83 5.56
N ILE A 129 -1.95 -15.80 6.88
CA ILE A 129 -1.91 -16.99 7.72
C ILE A 129 -3.23 -17.11 8.45
N SER A 130 -3.85 -18.28 8.36
CA SER A 130 -5.07 -18.63 9.07
C SER A 130 -4.92 -19.95 9.81
N THR A 131 -5.49 -20.04 11.01
CA THR A 131 -5.55 -21.26 11.80
C THR A 131 -7.00 -21.51 12.19
N GLN A 132 -7.53 -22.66 11.82
CA GLN A 132 -8.88 -23.09 12.14
C GLN A 132 -8.82 -24.31 13.07
N ILE A 133 -9.72 -24.37 14.05
CA ILE A 133 -9.82 -25.51 14.97
C ILE A 133 -11.26 -26.03 14.87
N VAL A 134 -11.44 -27.18 14.24
CA VAL A 134 -12.76 -27.82 14.07
C VAL A 134 -12.72 -29.20 14.73
N ASN A 135 -13.61 -29.45 15.69
CA ASN A 135 -13.67 -30.72 16.44
C ASN A 135 -12.33 -31.15 17.08
N GLY A 136 -11.51 -30.18 17.52
CA GLY A 136 -10.19 -30.43 18.11
C GLY A 136 -9.07 -30.74 17.10
N VAL A 137 -9.35 -30.69 15.80
CA VAL A 137 -8.35 -30.77 14.73
C VAL A 137 -7.95 -29.37 14.31
N THR A 138 -6.67 -29.04 14.47
CA THR A 138 -6.11 -27.76 14.04
C THR A 138 -5.68 -27.84 12.59
N THR A 139 -6.31 -27.05 11.72
CA THR A 139 -5.90 -26.84 10.33
C THR A 139 -5.16 -25.52 10.23
N TYR A 140 -3.92 -25.56 9.76
CA TYR A 140 -3.13 -24.38 9.45
C TYR A 140 -3.12 -24.15 7.95
N LYS A 141 -3.29 -22.90 7.52
CA LYS A 141 -3.26 -22.51 6.11
C LYS A 141 -2.50 -21.19 5.98
N GLU A 142 -1.39 -21.24 5.26
CA GLU A 142 -0.64 -20.07 4.80
C GLU A 142 -0.84 -19.91 3.30
N GLU A 143 -1.15 -18.70 2.87
CA GLU A 143 -1.28 -18.33 1.46
C GLU A 143 -0.30 -17.20 1.15
N ILE A 144 0.50 -17.38 0.11
CA ILE A 144 1.39 -16.34 -0.40
C ILE A 144 0.79 -15.85 -1.72
N TYR A 145 0.50 -14.56 -1.76
CA TYR A 145 -0.10 -13.88 -2.90
C TYR A 145 1.01 -13.18 -3.68
N TYR A 146 1.04 -13.40 -4.98
CA TYR A 146 1.91 -12.71 -5.92
C TYR A 146 1.02 -12.00 -6.93
N VAL A 147 1.25 -10.70 -7.14
CA VAL A 147 0.73 -10.02 -8.33
C VAL A 147 1.82 -10.06 -9.38
N ILE A 148 1.53 -10.70 -10.50
CA ILE A 148 2.49 -10.98 -11.56
C ILE A 148 2.02 -10.40 -12.89
N ILE A 149 2.95 -9.96 -13.72
CA ILE A 149 2.69 -9.44 -15.06
C ILE A 149 3.51 -10.27 -16.08
N PRO A 150 2.89 -10.90 -17.09
CA PRO A 150 3.64 -11.69 -18.08
C PRO A 150 4.53 -10.81 -18.96
N LYS A 151 5.81 -11.19 -19.12
CA LYS A 151 6.80 -10.46 -19.92
C LYS A 151 6.72 -10.77 -21.41
N ASN A 152 6.46 -12.04 -21.74
CA ASN A 152 6.51 -12.58 -23.10
C ASN A 152 5.28 -13.42 -23.39
N THR A 153 4.91 -13.52 -24.67
CA THR A 153 3.86 -14.43 -25.12
C THR A 153 4.36 -15.87 -25.19
N GLY A 154 3.45 -16.83 -25.10
CA GLY A 154 3.76 -18.25 -25.15
C GLY A 154 3.11 -19.07 -24.04
N GLN A 155 3.54 -20.31 -23.90
CA GLN A 155 3.07 -21.22 -22.86
C GLN A 155 4.12 -21.36 -21.77
N PHE A 156 3.71 -21.13 -20.52
CA PHE A 156 4.59 -21.24 -19.36
C PHE A 156 3.99 -22.22 -18.35
N THR A 157 4.86 -22.99 -17.69
CA THR A 157 4.46 -23.89 -16.61
C THR A 157 4.92 -23.30 -15.29
N LEU A 158 3.98 -23.06 -14.38
CA LEU A 158 4.25 -22.58 -13.03
C LEU A 158 4.17 -23.73 -12.02
N GLN A 159 5.20 -23.89 -11.20
CA GLN A 159 5.24 -24.90 -10.14
C GLN A 159 6.07 -24.41 -8.95
N GLY A 160 5.46 -24.37 -7.76
CA GLY A 160 6.13 -24.00 -6.53
C GLY A 160 7.04 -25.11 -6.00
N ILE A 161 8.21 -24.72 -5.49
CA ILE A 161 9.17 -25.59 -4.79
C ILE A 161 9.17 -25.19 -3.32
N ILE A 162 8.89 -26.16 -2.44
CA ILE A 162 8.73 -25.94 -1.00
C ILE A 162 9.66 -26.85 -0.23
N GLU A 163 10.41 -26.30 0.71
CA GLU A 163 11.18 -27.07 1.68
C GLU A 163 10.38 -27.17 2.99
N TYR A 164 10.14 -28.40 3.45
CA TYR A 164 9.43 -28.66 4.70
C TYR A 164 9.98 -29.92 5.39
N ASN A 165 10.34 -29.80 6.67
CA ASN A 165 10.90 -30.89 7.48
C ASN A 165 12.10 -31.62 6.81
N GLY A 166 12.99 -30.86 6.16
CA GLY A 166 14.18 -31.39 5.47
C GLY A 166 13.89 -32.17 4.18
N LYS A 167 12.64 -32.11 3.68
CA LYS A 167 12.24 -32.66 2.39
C LYS A 167 11.80 -31.54 1.46
N THR A 168 12.04 -31.72 0.16
CA THR A 168 11.53 -30.84 -0.89
C THR A 168 10.24 -31.39 -1.46
N TYR A 169 9.22 -30.54 -1.54
CA TYR A 169 7.92 -30.79 -2.13
C TYR A 169 7.71 -29.88 -3.34
N GLN A 170 6.82 -30.29 -4.23
CA GLN A 170 6.36 -29.50 -5.36
C GLN A 170 4.84 -29.32 -5.28
N THR A 171 4.34 -28.19 -5.77
CA THR A 171 2.90 -28.00 -5.98
C THR A 171 2.42 -28.75 -7.22
N ASN A 172 1.11 -28.65 -7.51
CA ASN A 172 0.60 -28.87 -8.86
C ASN A 172 1.31 -27.98 -9.89
N GLU A 173 1.29 -28.43 -11.13
CA GLU A 173 1.71 -27.64 -12.29
C GLU A 173 0.52 -26.84 -12.82
N LEU A 174 0.74 -25.55 -13.11
CA LEU A 174 -0.20 -24.70 -13.83
C LEU A 174 0.38 -24.36 -15.20
N GLN A 175 -0.30 -24.77 -16.26
CA GLN A 175 0.03 -24.33 -17.61
C GLN A 175 -0.77 -23.07 -17.93
N VAL A 176 -0.07 -21.96 -18.15
CA VAL A 176 -0.66 -20.68 -18.52
C VAL A 176 -0.31 -20.35 -19.97
N ASN A 177 -1.30 -19.87 -20.72
CA ASN A 177 -1.14 -19.37 -22.08
C ASN A 177 -1.13 -17.84 -22.03
N VAL A 178 -0.07 -17.22 -22.53
CA VAL A 178 0.05 -15.76 -22.62
C VAL A 178 -0.08 -15.34 -24.08
N SER A 179 -1.11 -14.55 -24.39
CA SER A 179 -1.27 -13.89 -25.68
C SER A 179 -0.78 -12.45 -25.64
N GLU A 180 -0.62 -11.83 -26.81
CA GLU A 180 -0.43 -10.38 -26.87
C GLU A 180 -1.65 -9.69 -26.25
N ALA A 181 -1.42 -8.55 -25.60
CA ALA A 181 -2.51 -7.67 -25.20
C ALA A 181 -3.25 -7.22 -26.46
N LYS A 182 -4.58 -7.26 -26.45
CA LYS A 182 -5.36 -6.84 -27.61
C LYS A 182 -5.18 -5.33 -27.81
N ASN A 183 -4.61 -4.94 -28.94
CA ASN A 183 -4.73 -3.56 -29.44
C ASN A 183 -6.17 -3.35 -29.92
N ASP A 184 -6.89 -2.44 -29.26
CA ASP A 184 -8.32 -2.16 -29.42
C ASP A 184 -8.77 -1.98 -30.89
N GLU A 185 -9.47 -2.99 -31.44
CA GLU A 185 -10.57 -2.82 -32.44
C GLU A 185 -11.72 -3.85 -32.27
N SER A 186 -11.74 -4.69 -31.22
CA SER A 186 -12.80 -5.69 -31.03
C SER A 186 -13.43 -5.69 -29.61
N GLU A 187 -14.62 -5.09 -29.53
CA GLU A 187 -15.79 -5.27 -28.63
C GLU A 187 -15.68 -5.40 -27.09
N GLU A 188 -14.54 -5.65 -26.46
CA GLU A 188 -14.41 -5.57 -24.99
C GLU A 188 -13.21 -4.70 -24.60
N VAL A 189 -13.41 -3.38 -24.57
CA VAL A 189 -12.43 -2.43 -24.02
C VAL A 189 -12.39 -2.60 -22.50
N SER A 190 -11.19 -2.85 -21.95
CA SER A 190 -10.96 -2.93 -20.50
C SER A 190 -11.51 -1.69 -19.78
N ASP A 191 -12.03 -1.87 -18.57
CA ASP A 191 -12.54 -0.80 -17.71
C ASP A 191 -11.45 0.18 -17.26
N ILE A 192 -10.20 -0.26 -17.33
CA ILE A 192 -9.02 0.52 -16.98
C ILE A 192 -7.83 0.09 -17.84
N PHE A 193 -7.15 1.06 -18.44
CA PHE A 193 -5.96 0.83 -19.26
C PHE A 193 -5.12 2.11 -19.35
N ILE A 194 -3.84 1.97 -19.69
CA ILE A 194 -2.91 3.08 -19.90
C ILE A 194 -2.42 3.07 -21.35
N LYS A 195 -2.36 4.25 -21.98
CA LYS A 195 -1.85 4.44 -23.34
C LYS A 195 -0.53 5.17 -23.31
N THR A 196 0.42 4.71 -24.12
CA THR A 196 1.67 5.42 -24.42
C THR A 196 1.51 6.16 -25.74
N ILE A 197 1.53 7.49 -25.70
CA ILE A 197 1.40 8.35 -26.87
C ILE A 197 2.75 8.97 -27.17
N LEU A 198 3.27 8.70 -28.36
CA LEU A 198 4.47 9.33 -28.89
C LEU A 198 4.03 10.24 -30.04
N GLU A 199 4.34 11.54 -29.95
CA GLU A 199 3.96 12.54 -30.94
C GLU A 199 4.40 12.16 -32.36
N ASN A 200 5.64 11.67 -32.49
CA ASN A 200 6.21 11.19 -33.73
C ASN A 200 7.26 10.10 -33.43
N ASP A 201 7.15 8.96 -34.12
CA ASP A 201 8.06 7.82 -33.99
C ASP A 201 9.31 7.95 -34.87
N LYS A 202 9.33 8.91 -35.80
CA LYS A 202 10.41 9.16 -36.76
C LYS A 202 10.79 10.63 -36.76
N VAL A 203 11.89 10.95 -36.10
CA VAL A 203 12.33 12.33 -35.90
C VAL A 203 13.77 12.53 -36.36
N TYR A 204 14.24 13.77 -36.38
CA TYR A 204 15.62 14.11 -36.67
C TYR A 204 16.42 14.41 -35.40
N VAL A 205 17.74 14.27 -35.46
CA VAL A 205 18.63 14.70 -34.38
C VAL A 205 18.33 16.17 -34.00
N GLY A 206 18.14 16.43 -32.71
CA GLY A 206 17.83 17.76 -32.18
C GLY A 206 16.34 18.15 -32.21
N GLN A 207 15.47 17.37 -32.86
CA GLN A 207 14.03 17.60 -32.88
C GLN A 207 13.41 17.19 -31.54
N LYS A 208 12.80 18.15 -30.83
CA LYS A 208 12.03 17.87 -29.61
C LYS A 208 10.70 17.19 -29.95
N VAL A 209 10.31 16.21 -29.14
CA VAL A 209 9.10 15.38 -29.36
C VAL A 209 8.45 15.11 -28.01
N VAL A 210 7.12 15.04 -27.97
CA VAL A 210 6.39 14.70 -26.75
C VAL A 210 6.17 13.19 -26.62
N LEU A 211 6.47 12.67 -25.43
CA LEU A 211 6.01 11.38 -24.93
C LEU A 211 5.01 11.61 -23.80
N ALA A 212 3.79 11.11 -23.97
CA ALA A 212 2.72 11.22 -22.99
C ALA A 212 2.22 9.83 -22.57
N TYR A 213 1.82 9.72 -21.30
CA TYR A 213 1.12 8.56 -20.78
C TYR A 213 -0.28 9.00 -20.32
N GLU A 214 -1.29 8.29 -20.79
CA GLU A 214 -2.68 8.61 -20.52
C GLU A 214 -3.39 7.40 -19.90
N LEU A 215 -3.89 7.58 -18.68
CA LEU A 215 -4.70 6.57 -17.99
C LEU A 215 -6.17 6.80 -18.32
N TYR A 216 -6.84 5.75 -18.78
CA TYR A 216 -8.27 5.71 -19.03
C TYR A 216 -8.89 4.77 -18.01
N THR A 217 -9.86 5.27 -17.24
CA THR A 217 -10.57 4.44 -16.26
C THR A 217 -12.04 4.80 -16.18
N ARG A 218 -12.89 3.79 -15.99
CA ARG A 218 -14.32 3.96 -15.68
C ARG A 218 -14.57 3.98 -14.17
N TYR A 219 -13.54 3.71 -13.37
CA TYR A 219 -13.64 3.72 -11.92
C TYR A 219 -13.18 5.05 -11.32
N SER A 220 -13.67 5.35 -10.11
CA SER A 220 -13.09 6.40 -9.29
C SER A 220 -11.74 5.91 -8.75
N ILE A 221 -10.72 6.75 -8.82
CA ILE A 221 -9.36 6.44 -8.37
C ILE A 221 -8.93 7.41 -7.26
N GLU A 222 -8.16 6.91 -6.29
CA GLU A 222 -7.54 7.75 -5.26
C GLU A 222 -6.16 8.23 -5.69
N ASP A 223 -5.37 7.32 -6.26
CA ASP A 223 -3.99 7.59 -6.63
C ASP A 223 -3.54 6.72 -7.81
N TYR A 224 -2.48 7.16 -8.47
CA TYR A 224 -1.76 6.41 -9.50
C TYR A 224 -0.28 6.77 -9.50
N GLY A 225 0.54 5.87 -10.03
CA GLY A 225 1.97 6.12 -10.17
C GLY A 225 2.72 5.02 -10.90
N PHE A 226 3.87 5.40 -11.47
CA PHE A 226 4.87 4.45 -11.96
C PHE A 226 5.56 3.77 -10.78
N LEU A 227 5.82 2.48 -10.91
CA LEU A 227 6.54 1.69 -9.91
C LEU A 227 8.04 1.60 -10.21
N ASP A 228 8.41 1.78 -11.47
CA ASP A 228 9.79 1.79 -11.93
C ASP A 228 10.35 3.23 -11.95
N ASP A 229 11.67 3.35 -11.92
CA ASP A 229 12.35 4.61 -12.21
C ASP A 229 12.23 4.94 -13.70
N PHE A 230 11.86 6.18 -13.99
CA PHE A 230 11.61 6.60 -15.36
C PHE A 230 12.87 7.14 -15.99
N SER A 231 13.50 6.30 -16.80
CA SER A 231 14.66 6.66 -17.60
C SER A 231 14.51 6.08 -19.00
N ILE A 232 14.99 6.84 -19.99
CA ILE A 232 15.06 6.42 -21.37
C ILE A 232 16.53 6.58 -21.78
N ASP A 233 17.14 5.49 -22.19
CA ASP A 233 18.56 5.48 -22.54
C ASP A 233 18.85 6.39 -23.74
N ASP A 234 20.00 7.07 -23.70
CA ASP A 234 20.59 7.85 -24.79
C ASP A 234 19.73 9.02 -25.35
N VAL A 235 18.68 9.43 -24.63
CA VAL A 235 17.89 10.62 -24.94
C VAL A 235 17.84 11.57 -23.73
N MET A 236 17.80 12.88 -23.99
CA MET A 236 17.51 13.85 -22.93
C MET A 236 16.00 13.91 -22.74
N ALA A 237 15.54 13.69 -21.51
CA ALA A 237 14.13 13.68 -21.15
C ALA A 237 13.87 14.74 -20.07
N THR A 238 12.93 15.63 -20.33
CA THR A 238 12.50 16.66 -19.38
C THR A 238 11.02 16.49 -19.10
N ASP A 239 10.68 16.19 -17.85
CA ASP A 239 9.28 16.08 -17.43
C ASP A 239 8.62 17.45 -17.31
N VAL A 240 7.39 17.53 -17.80
CA VAL A 240 6.53 18.70 -17.65
C VAL A 240 5.54 18.44 -16.53
N SER A 241 5.54 19.30 -15.51
CA SER A 241 4.65 19.19 -14.35
C SER A 241 3.19 19.08 -14.78
N GLN A 242 2.47 18.12 -14.18
CA GLN A 242 1.04 17.89 -14.43
C GLN A 242 0.24 18.07 -13.13
N ASP A 243 -0.99 18.57 -13.26
CA ASP A 243 -1.95 18.58 -12.17
C ASP A 243 -2.41 17.13 -11.89
N LYS A 244 -1.85 16.51 -10.85
CA LYS A 244 -2.19 15.14 -10.49
C LYS A 244 -3.70 15.01 -10.20
N LEU A 245 -4.32 13.92 -10.66
CA LEU A 245 -5.74 13.60 -10.47
C LEU A 245 -6.74 14.56 -11.15
N LYS A 246 -6.29 15.40 -12.09
CA LYS A 246 -7.19 16.17 -12.96
C LYS A 246 -7.66 15.28 -14.13
N ALA A 247 -8.94 14.95 -14.13
CA ALA A 247 -9.54 14.09 -15.14
C ALA A 247 -10.28 14.90 -16.22
N GLU A 248 -10.13 14.48 -17.47
CA GLU A 248 -10.99 14.88 -18.58
C GLU A 248 -11.96 13.73 -18.90
N ILE A 249 -13.21 14.06 -19.23
CA ILE A 249 -14.18 13.05 -19.66
C ILE A 249 -14.00 12.83 -21.16
N THR A 250 -13.81 11.58 -21.57
CA THR A 250 -13.72 11.19 -22.98
C THR A 250 -14.54 9.94 -23.27
N TYR A 251 -14.79 9.64 -24.55
CA TYR A 251 -15.50 8.45 -24.99
C TYR A 251 -14.57 7.60 -25.85
N VAL A 252 -14.41 6.34 -25.49
CA VAL A 252 -13.65 5.33 -26.25
C VAL A 252 -14.61 4.22 -26.63
N ASN A 253 -14.80 4.00 -27.94
CA ASN A 253 -15.75 3.01 -28.48
C ASN A 253 -17.16 3.10 -27.86
N GLY A 254 -17.66 4.34 -27.68
CA GLY A 254 -18.98 4.63 -27.11
C GLY A 254 -19.07 4.56 -25.59
N ASN A 255 -18.03 4.08 -24.89
CA ASN A 255 -17.98 4.01 -23.43
C ASN A 255 -17.35 5.27 -22.83
N LYS A 256 -17.90 5.76 -21.72
CA LYS A 256 -17.40 6.95 -21.01
C LYS A 256 -16.22 6.59 -20.11
N TYR A 257 -15.12 7.33 -20.25
CA TYR A 257 -13.91 7.19 -19.44
C TYR A 257 -13.53 8.53 -18.79
N ALA A 258 -12.92 8.44 -17.61
CA ALA A 258 -12.06 9.49 -17.06
C ALA A 258 -10.65 9.28 -17.62
N LYS A 259 -10.13 10.27 -18.35
CA LYS A 259 -8.79 10.34 -18.90
C LYS A 259 -7.92 11.19 -17.99
N TYR A 260 -6.82 10.63 -17.51
CA TYR A 260 -5.80 11.34 -16.73
C TYR A 260 -4.51 11.40 -17.53
N GLU A 261 -3.93 12.59 -17.65
CA GLU A 261 -2.59 12.76 -18.19
C GLU A 261 -1.59 12.47 -17.07
N VAL A 262 -1.05 11.25 -17.04
CA VAL A 262 -0.30 10.77 -15.87
C VAL A 262 1.16 11.25 -15.88
N ARG A 263 1.72 11.43 -17.08
CA ARG A 263 3.05 12.03 -17.30
C ARG A 263 3.14 12.58 -18.72
N LYS A 264 3.80 13.73 -18.87
CA LYS A 264 4.24 14.27 -20.15
C LYS A 264 5.73 14.59 -20.07
N THR A 265 6.48 14.14 -21.06
CA THR A 265 7.93 14.27 -21.12
C THR A 265 8.32 14.80 -22.50
N ILE A 266 9.17 15.82 -22.53
CA ILE A 266 9.81 16.30 -23.76
C ILE A 266 11.08 15.49 -23.95
N ILE A 267 11.16 14.77 -25.06
CA ILE A 267 12.32 13.98 -25.46
C ILE A 267 13.12 14.77 -26.50
N THR A 268 14.42 14.91 -26.26
CA THR A 268 15.37 15.50 -27.21
C THR A 268 16.44 14.47 -27.58
N PRO A 269 16.40 13.90 -28.79
CA PRO A 269 17.41 12.95 -29.23
C PRO A 269 18.66 13.69 -29.70
N ILE A 270 19.81 13.31 -29.16
CA ILE A 270 21.10 13.96 -29.43
C ILE A 270 21.95 13.22 -30.47
N LYS A 271 21.59 12.00 -30.82
CA LYS A 271 22.28 11.16 -31.81
C LYS A 271 21.26 10.43 -32.68
N SER A 272 21.66 10.11 -33.90
CA SER A 272 20.86 9.28 -34.80
C SER A 272 20.97 7.81 -34.40
N GLY A 273 19.89 7.05 -34.57
CA GLY A 273 19.79 5.66 -34.15
C GLY A 273 18.34 5.25 -33.94
N THR A 274 18.14 4.05 -33.41
CA THR A 274 16.83 3.54 -33.02
C THR A 274 16.85 3.35 -31.51
N TYR A 275 15.96 4.05 -30.81
CA TYR A 275 15.85 4.06 -29.36
C TYR A 275 14.57 3.36 -28.93
N ASN A 276 14.68 2.55 -27.88
CA ASN A 276 13.54 1.87 -27.31
C ASN A 276 13.06 2.64 -26.07
N ILE A 277 11.82 3.09 -26.09
CA ILE A 277 11.11 3.58 -24.91
C ILE A 277 10.54 2.34 -24.21
N PRO A 278 11.06 1.95 -23.04
CA PRO A 278 10.67 0.69 -22.41
C PRO A 278 9.23 0.74 -21.87
N ALA A 279 8.67 -0.44 -21.64
CA ALA A 279 7.45 -0.58 -20.87
C ALA A 279 7.74 -0.32 -19.39
N PHE A 280 6.84 0.37 -18.70
CA PHE A 280 6.93 0.67 -17.27
C PHE A 280 5.74 0.08 -16.51
N ASN A 281 6.01 -0.51 -15.36
CA ASN A 281 5.02 -0.94 -14.38
C ASN A 281 4.30 0.27 -13.78
N PHE A 282 2.99 0.20 -13.76
CA PHE A 282 2.10 1.27 -13.34
C PHE A 282 1.02 0.73 -12.40
N GLN A 283 0.74 1.48 -11.33
CA GLN A 283 -0.27 1.14 -10.33
C GLN A 283 -1.35 2.21 -10.30
N VAL A 284 -2.60 1.76 -10.16
CA VAL A 284 -3.77 2.61 -9.92
C VAL A 284 -4.54 2.10 -8.71
N ASN A 285 -4.84 2.97 -7.75
CA ASN A 285 -5.66 2.64 -6.59
C ASN A 285 -7.13 2.94 -6.90
N VAL A 286 -7.87 1.89 -7.26
CA VAL A 286 -9.28 1.97 -7.64
C VAL A 286 -10.18 1.90 -6.41
N SER A 287 -11.15 2.81 -6.31
CA SER A 287 -12.16 2.79 -5.24
C SER A 287 -13.13 1.62 -5.44
N THR A 288 -13.31 0.83 -4.37
CA THR A 288 -14.22 -0.34 -4.38
C THR A 288 -15.68 0.02 -4.09
N GLY A 289 -15.97 1.28 -3.72
CA GLY A 289 -17.32 1.74 -3.40
C GLY A 289 -17.88 1.28 -2.05
N ASP A 290 -17.11 0.52 -1.26
CA ASP A 290 -17.53 0.07 0.07
C ASP A 290 -17.56 1.20 1.11
N PHE A 291 -18.44 1.07 2.10
CA PHE A 291 -18.65 2.05 3.20
C PHE A 291 -17.36 2.39 3.98
N PHE A 292 -16.33 1.53 3.90
CA PHE A 292 -15.02 1.72 4.51
C PHE A 292 -13.94 2.22 3.53
N ARG A 293 -14.29 3.03 2.51
CA ARG A 293 -13.33 3.65 1.55
C ARG A 293 -12.12 2.75 1.24
N SER A 294 -12.39 1.51 0.86
CA SER A 294 -11.32 0.57 0.59
C SER A 294 -10.87 0.73 -0.86
N TYR A 295 -9.57 0.72 -1.09
CA TYR A 295 -9.00 0.82 -2.42
C TYR A 295 -8.36 -0.51 -2.78
N LYS A 296 -8.55 -0.90 -4.04
CA LYS A 296 -7.88 -2.07 -4.61
C LYS A 296 -6.82 -1.58 -5.59
N PRO A 297 -5.54 -1.94 -5.40
CA PRO A 297 -4.51 -1.63 -6.38
C PRO A 297 -4.74 -2.48 -7.63
N VAL A 298 -4.69 -1.84 -8.79
CA VAL A 298 -4.67 -2.45 -10.12
C VAL A 298 -3.32 -2.15 -10.72
N TYR A 299 -2.63 -3.20 -11.17
CA TYR A 299 -1.31 -3.10 -11.76
C TYR A 299 -1.40 -3.34 -13.28
N MET A 300 -0.62 -2.61 -14.05
CA MET A 300 -0.55 -2.73 -15.52
C MET A 300 0.84 -2.29 -16.00
N GLN A 301 1.20 -2.64 -17.23
CA GLN A 301 2.39 -2.09 -17.89
C GLN A 301 2.00 -1.12 -18.99
N THR A 302 2.81 -0.09 -19.20
CA THR A 302 2.70 0.78 -20.38
C THR A 302 3.19 0.05 -21.62
N GLU A 303 2.73 0.51 -22.79
CA GLU A 303 3.28 0.04 -24.05
C GLU A 303 4.71 0.55 -24.25
N SER A 304 5.62 -0.33 -24.69
CA SER A 304 6.91 0.09 -25.22
C SER A 304 6.75 0.72 -26.61
N LYS A 305 7.55 1.74 -26.92
CA LYS A 305 7.55 2.39 -28.24
C LYS A 305 8.97 2.45 -28.82
N GLU A 306 9.07 2.38 -30.13
CA GLU A 306 10.33 2.59 -30.84
C GLU A 306 10.39 4.06 -31.34
N LEU A 307 11.53 4.71 -31.14
CA LEU A 307 11.83 6.06 -31.64
C LEU A 307 13.00 5.97 -32.62
N ILE A 308 12.74 6.25 -33.89
CA ILE A 308 13.73 6.25 -34.96
C ILE A 308 14.22 7.67 -35.17
N VAL A 309 15.51 7.90 -34.93
CA VAL A 309 16.16 9.21 -35.07
C VAL A 309 17.08 9.21 -36.29
N LYS A 310 16.71 10.04 -37.28
CA LYS A 310 17.45 10.23 -38.53
C LYS A 310 18.53 11.31 -38.36
N PRO A 311 19.69 11.17 -39.01
CA PRO A 311 20.64 12.27 -39.11
C PRO A 311 20.06 13.40 -39.97
N LEU A 312 20.50 14.63 -39.73
CA LEU A 312 20.21 15.75 -40.62
C LEU A 312 20.92 15.54 -41.98
N PRO A 313 20.26 15.85 -43.11
CA PRO A 313 20.86 15.67 -44.43
C PRO A 313 22.01 16.68 -44.65
N LEU A 314 23.17 16.20 -45.09
CA LEU A 314 24.30 17.09 -45.39
C LEU A 314 24.11 17.86 -46.71
N GLN A 315 23.22 17.39 -47.57
CA GLN A 315 22.95 18.01 -48.86
C GLN A 315 22.12 19.28 -48.66
N ASN A 316 22.54 20.39 -49.30
CA ASN A 316 21.88 21.70 -49.23
C ASN A 316 21.80 22.30 -47.81
N GLN A 317 22.61 21.81 -46.86
CA GLN A 317 22.75 22.46 -45.57
C GLN A 317 23.43 23.82 -45.79
N PRO A 318 22.78 24.93 -45.42
CA PRO A 318 23.36 26.24 -45.61
C PRO A 318 24.43 26.53 -44.54
N ASP A 319 25.45 27.32 -44.89
CA ASP A 319 26.54 27.67 -43.99
C ASP A 319 26.05 28.45 -42.74
N ASP A 320 24.91 29.14 -42.87
CA ASP A 320 24.23 29.91 -41.82
C ASP A 320 23.15 29.10 -41.06
N PHE A 321 23.18 27.76 -41.14
CA PHE A 321 22.22 26.91 -40.43
C PHE A 321 22.28 27.15 -38.91
N SER A 322 21.15 27.59 -38.34
CA SER A 322 21.02 27.95 -36.92
C SER A 322 21.10 26.77 -35.94
N GLY A 323 21.02 25.53 -36.42
CA GLY A 323 20.85 24.35 -35.57
C GLY A 323 19.40 24.10 -35.15
N ILE A 324 18.44 24.95 -35.57
CA ILE A 324 17.02 24.76 -35.28
C ILE A 324 16.46 23.64 -36.14
N VAL A 325 15.77 22.71 -35.48
CA VAL A 325 15.11 21.57 -36.11
C VAL A 325 13.64 21.59 -35.67
N GLY A 326 12.73 21.66 -36.65
CA GLY A 326 11.29 21.73 -36.41
C GLY A 326 10.58 22.70 -37.35
N ASN A 327 9.36 23.09 -36.99
CA ASN A 327 8.60 24.13 -37.68
C ASN A 327 8.80 25.48 -36.99
N LEU A 328 9.19 26.51 -37.75
CA LEU A 328 9.59 27.81 -37.23
C LEU A 328 8.72 28.92 -37.82
N SER A 329 8.20 29.78 -36.95
CA SER A 329 7.46 30.99 -37.27
C SER A 329 8.11 32.18 -36.59
N VAL A 330 8.04 33.35 -37.23
CA VAL A 330 8.62 34.58 -36.71
C VAL A 330 7.63 35.72 -36.86
N GLU A 331 7.47 36.48 -35.77
CA GLU A 331 6.77 37.75 -35.75
C GLU A 331 7.77 38.85 -35.39
N ALA A 332 7.77 39.95 -36.14
CA ALA A 332 8.72 41.04 -35.95
C ALA A 332 8.04 42.41 -36.02
N LYS A 333 8.45 43.33 -35.14
CA LYS A 333 7.89 44.68 -35.06
C LYS A 333 8.92 45.71 -34.62
N TYR A 334 9.10 46.74 -35.44
CA TYR A 334 9.86 47.93 -35.08
C TYR A 334 9.03 48.85 -34.19
N SER A 335 9.64 49.39 -33.14
CA SER A 335 8.99 50.30 -32.20
C SER A 335 8.67 51.67 -32.83
N LYS A 336 9.49 52.10 -33.80
CA LYS A 336 9.31 53.33 -34.58
C LYS A 336 10.01 53.20 -35.93
N GLN A 337 9.51 53.92 -36.93
CA GLN A 337 10.10 54.03 -38.28
C GLN A 337 10.82 55.37 -38.50
N GLU A 338 10.81 56.24 -37.50
CA GLU A 338 11.47 57.54 -37.51
C GLU A 338 12.14 57.78 -36.15
N VAL A 339 13.39 58.24 -36.15
CA VAL A 339 14.21 58.43 -34.94
C VAL A 339 15.20 59.57 -35.13
N ASP A 340 15.58 60.26 -34.06
CA ASP A 340 16.65 61.26 -34.09
C ASP A 340 18.03 60.59 -34.00
N LEU A 341 19.06 61.21 -34.58
CA LEU A 341 20.43 60.71 -34.52
C LEU A 341 20.92 60.67 -33.06
N GLY A 342 21.33 59.48 -32.60
CA GLY A 342 21.72 59.24 -31.20
C GLY A 342 20.61 58.62 -30.35
N ASP A 343 19.35 58.69 -30.77
CA ASP A 343 18.25 57.98 -30.14
C ASP A 343 18.14 56.54 -30.67
N SER A 344 17.78 55.59 -29.82
CA SER A 344 17.61 54.18 -30.23
C SER A 344 16.19 53.88 -30.67
N LEU A 345 16.03 52.92 -31.60
CA LEU A 345 14.78 52.18 -31.81
C LEU A 345 14.96 50.72 -31.40
N VAL A 346 13.85 50.00 -31.26
CA VAL A 346 13.85 48.59 -30.86
C VAL A 346 13.10 47.78 -31.91
N LEU A 347 13.71 46.68 -32.36
CA LEU A 347 13.07 45.63 -33.13
C LEU A 347 12.74 44.48 -32.16
N HIS A 348 11.46 44.30 -31.90
CA HIS A 348 10.96 43.16 -31.14
C HIS A 348 10.77 41.98 -32.10
N VAL A 349 11.36 40.84 -31.78
CA VAL A 349 11.19 39.61 -32.56
C VAL A 349 10.73 38.49 -31.66
N THR A 350 9.64 37.83 -32.04
CA THR A 350 9.14 36.61 -31.38
C THR A 350 9.33 35.45 -32.33
N VAL A 351 10.13 34.48 -31.90
CA VAL A 351 10.38 33.24 -32.64
C VAL A 351 9.57 32.14 -31.95
N SER A 352 8.75 31.41 -32.69
CA SER A 352 7.86 30.39 -32.13
C SER A 352 7.66 29.20 -33.06
N GLY A 353 7.21 28.07 -32.50
CA GLY A 353 6.81 26.91 -33.28
C GLY A 353 7.08 25.58 -32.58
N ASN A 354 6.91 24.48 -33.31
CA ASN A 354 7.30 23.14 -32.85
C ASN A 354 8.76 22.90 -33.25
N CYS A 355 9.68 23.58 -32.57
CA CYS A 355 11.10 23.54 -32.89
C CYS A 355 11.97 23.79 -31.66
N ASN A 356 13.17 23.21 -31.65
CA ASN A 356 14.11 23.40 -30.57
C ASN A 356 14.82 24.76 -30.67
N LEU A 357 14.52 25.68 -29.75
CA LEU A 357 15.07 27.04 -29.70
C LEU A 357 16.24 27.22 -28.72
N ASP A 358 16.70 26.15 -28.06
CA ASP A 358 17.71 26.23 -26.98
C ASP A 358 19.03 26.86 -27.45
N ASN A 359 19.38 26.65 -28.72
CA ASN A 359 20.63 27.14 -29.31
C ASN A 359 20.51 28.52 -29.96
N LEU A 360 19.30 29.07 -30.12
CA LEU A 360 19.10 30.37 -30.74
C LEU A 360 19.38 31.49 -29.72
N LYS A 361 20.64 31.94 -29.65
CA LYS A 361 21.08 32.97 -28.70
C LYS A 361 20.96 34.38 -29.26
N ASP A 362 21.24 34.53 -30.56
CA ASP A 362 21.31 35.79 -31.27
C ASP A 362 20.60 35.63 -32.61
N ILE A 363 19.85 36.65 -33.03
CA ILE A 363 19.22 36.70 -34.36
C ILE A 363 20.19 37.31 -35.38
N ILE A 364 20.95 38.31 -34.93
CA ILE A 364 21.85 39.07 -35.79
C ILE A 364 23.28 38.67 -35.45
N SER A 365 23.96 38.00 -36.37
CA SER A 365 25.36 37.59 -36.18
C SER A 365 26.39 38.56 -36.78
N GLY A 366 25.95 39.62 -37.48
CA GLY A 366 26.81 40.59 -38.15
C GLY A 366 26.37 42.04 -37.94
N ASP A 367 26.94 42.97 -38.71
CA ASP A 367 26.60 44.39 -38.63
C ASP A 367 25.33 44.72 -39.43
N ILE A 368 24.49 45.62 -38.91
CA ILE A 368 23.47 46.30 -39.72
C ILE A 368 24.07 47.61 -40.21
N PRO A 369 24.28 47.80 -41.54
CA PRO A 369 24.84 49.04 -42.06
C PRO A 369 24.08 50.29 -41.59
N GLY A 370 24.78 51.20 -40.92
CA GLY A 370 24.19 52.44 -40.42
C GLY A 370 23.64 52.36 -38.99
N PHE A 371 23.69 51.21 -38.32
CA PHE A 371 23.27 51.04 -36.93
C PHE A 371 24.34 50.35 -36.07
N SER A 372 24.50 50.81 -34.83
CA SER A 372 25.09 49.98 -33.77
C SER A 372 23.99 49.10 -33.18
N VAL A 373 24.24 47.79 -33.13
CA VAL A 373 23.25 46.78 -32.76
C VAL A 373 23.57 46.20 -31.39
N TYR A 374 22.57 46.15 -30.51
CA TYR A 374 22.63 45.45 -29.24
C TYR A 374 21.40 44.57 -29.11
N GLN A 375 21.58 43.26 -28.97
CA GLN A 375 20.46 42.32 -28.81
C GLN A 375 20.48 41.65 -27.44
N THR A 376 19.29 41.35 -26.93
CA THR A 376 19.08 40.51 -25.77
C THR A 376 17.96 39.53 -26.06
N SER A 377 17.98 38.37 -25.42
CA SER A 377 16.94 37.35 -25.55
C SER A 377 16.38 36.97 -24.18
N GLY A 378 15.09 36.69 -24.12
CA GLY A 378 14.45 36.05 -22.96
C GLY A 378 14.86 34.58 -22.80
N ASN A 379 14.34 33.95 -21.75
CA ASN A 379 14.38 32.49 -21.64
C ASN A 379 13.43 31.88 -22.69
N THR A 380 13.74 30.67 -23.14
CA THR A 380 12.81 29.90 -23.97
C THR A 380 11.61 29.48 -23.12
N GLU A 381 10.41 29.80 -23.58
CA GLU A 381 9.17 29.28 -23.02
C GLU A 381 8.80 27.99 -23.75
N GLU A 382 8.64 26.91 -23.01
CA GLU A 382 8.30 25.59 -23.57
C GLU A 382 6.93 25.15 -23.04
N SER A 383 6.11 24.60 -23.92
CA SER A 383 4.79 24.08 -23.56
C SER A 383 4.46 22.81 -24.35
N ILE A 384 3.45 22.10 -23.87
CA ILE A 384 2.84 20.98 -24.58
C ILE A 384 1.38 21.30 -24.77
N GLU A 385 0.94 21.37 -26.03
CA GLU A 385 -0.46 21.58 -26.40
C GLU A 385 -0.92 20.42 -27.29
N ASP A 386 -2.00 19.75 -26.92
CA ASP A 386 -2.54 18.58 -27.65
C ASP A 386 -1.49 17.49 -27.94
N ASN A 387 -0.64 17.19 -26.95
CA ASN A 387 0.49 16.26 -27.07
C ASN A 387 1.51 16.64 -28.17
N LYS A 388 1.61 17.93 -28.49
CA LYS A 388 2.64 18.48 -29.39
C LYS A 388 3.54 19.45 -28.66
N TYR A 389 4.82 19.38 -28.95
CA TYR A 389 5.80 20.31 -28.42
C TYR A 389 5.63 21.71 -29.04
N LYS A 390 5.74 22.75 -28.21
CA LYS A 390 5.79 24.15 -28.64
C LYS A 390 6.86 24.89 -27.86
N ALA A 391 7.53 25.81 -28.55
CA ALA A 391 8.48 26.73 -27.98
C ALA A 391 8.22 28.15 -28.47
N GLN A 392 8.51 29.12 -27.61
CA GLN A 392 8.55 30.54 -27.93
C GLN A 392 9.78 31.19 -27.31
N LYS A 393 10.40 32.12 -28.03
CA LYS A 393 11.51 32.93 -27.53
C LYS A 393 11.43 34.34 -28.08
N GLU A 394 11.54 35.31 -27.18
CA GLU A 394 11.50 36.73 -27.49
C GLU A 394 12.89 37.35 -27.51
N PHE A 395 13.11 38.26 -28.46
CA PHE A 395 14.32 39.02 -28.65
C PHE A 395 14.01 40.51 -28.71
N GLU A 396 14.84 41.29 -28.04
CA GLU A 396 14.84 42.74 -28.16
C GLU A 396 16.15 43.19 -28.78
N ILE A 397 16.05 43.81 -29.96
CA ILE A 397 17.20 44.28 -30.73
C ILE A 397 17.17 45.81 -30.73
N ILE A 398 18.06 46.42 -29.97
CA ILE A 398 18.25 47.86 -29.88
C ILE A 398 19.15 48.30 -31.03
N LEU A 399 18.65 49.21 -31.85
CA LEU A 399 19.33 49.77 -33.01
C LEU A 399 19.61 51.26 -32.75
N VAL A 400 20.88 51.65 -32.75
CA VAL A 400 21.31 53.05 -32.57
C VAL A 400 21.86 53.58 -33.90
N PRO A 401 21.21 54.55 -34.54
CA PRO A 401 21.64 55.06 -35.84
C PRO A 401 22.98 55.80 -35.73
N THR A 402 23.86 55.56 -36.69
CA THR A 402 25.22 56.14 -36.77
C THR A 402 25.35 57.25 -37.82
N LYS A 403 24.34 57.42 -38.67
CA LYS A 403 24.25 58.43 -39.71
C LYS A 403 22.81 58.91 -39.88
N SER A 404 22.63 60.07 -40.50
CA SER A 404 21.30 60.63 -40.78
C SER A 404 20.81 60.31 -42.20
N GLY A 405 19.52 60.49 -42.44
CA GLY A 405 18.85 60.18 -43.71
C GLY A 405 17.97 58.93 -43.63
N ASP A 406 17.47 58.49 -44.78
CA ASP A 406 16.71 57.25 -44.87
C ASP A 406 17.70 56.08 -44.92
N ILE A 407 17.71 55.25 -43.86
CA ILE A 407 18.57 54.06 -43.76
C ILE A 407 17.72 52.82 -43.98
N GLU A 408 18.10 52.02 -44.96
CA GLU A 408 17.48 50.73 -45.25
C GLU A 408 18.08 49.63 -44.35
N ILE A 409 17.21 48.89 -43.67
CA ILE A 409 17.53 47.65 -42.97
C ILE A 409 17.05 46.51 -43.86
N GLU A 410 17.99 45.73 -44.38
CA GLU A 410 17.70 44.54 -45.19
C GLU A 410 16.96 43.46 -44.38
N PRO A 411 16.13 42.61 -45.02
CA PRO A 411 15.53 41.47 -44.36
C PRO A 411 16.57 40.53 -43.75
N ILE A 412 16.30 40.05 -42.54
CA ILE A 412 17.16 39.11 -41.82
C ILE A 412 16.55 37.71 -41.96
N TYR A 413 17.38 36.70 -42.22
CA TYR A 413 16.91 35.33 -42.42
C TYR A 413 17.44 34.41 -41.34
N ILE A 414 16.59 33.51 -40.84
CA ILE A 414 16.99 32.41 -39.97
C ILE A 414 16.85 31.10 -40.76
N SER A 415 17.98 30.45 -41.04
CA SER A 415 18.02 29.14 -41.70
C SER A 415 17.77 28.02 -40.69
N TYR A 416 16.76 27.18 -40.93
CA TYR A 416 16.38 26.06 -40.06
C TYR A 416 16.09 24.80 -40.89
N PHE A 417 16.02 23.63 -40.25
CA PHE A 417 15.63 22.38 -40.91
C PHE A 417 14.18 22.06 -40.56
N ASN A 418 13.35 21.92 -41.59
CA ASN A 418 11.94 21.60 -41.45
C ASN A 418 11.72 20.08 -41.64
N PRO A 419 11.38 19.33 -40.58
CA PRO A 419 11.17 17.88 -40.65
C PRO A 419 9.98 17.47 -41.53
N ASP A 420 8.98 18.34 -41.69
CA ASP A 420 7.76 18.05 -42.46
C ASP A 420 8.05 18.08 -43.97
N THR A 421 8.84 19.06 -44.41
CA THR A 421 9.24 19.21 -45.82
C THR A 421 10.55 18.48 -46.14
N HIS A 422 11.27 18.03 -45.11
CA HIS A 422 12.57 17.37 -45.18
C HIS A 422 13.68 18.24 -45.81
N ASN A 423 13.56 19.57 -45.73
CA ASN A 423 14.46 20.51 -46.36
C ASN A 423 14.94 21.61 -45.39
N TYR A 424 16.05 22.25 -45.75
CA TYR A 424 16.49 23.49 -45.11
C TYR A 424 15.69 24.66 -45.67
N GLU A 425 15.09 25.44 -44.78
CA GLU A 425 14.24 26.58 -45.10
C GLU A 425 14.76 27.83 -44.41
N LYS A 426 14.31 29.00 -44.90
CA LYS A 426 14.63 30.30 -44.31
C LYS A 426 13.34 30.98 -43.91
N VAL A 427 13.24 31.41 -42.66
CA VAL A 427 12.18 32.32 -42.21
C VAL A 427 12.70 33.76 -42.27
N GLU A 428 11.88 34.67 -42.76
CA GLU A 428 12.22 36.07 -42.98
C GLU A 428 11.74 36.93 -41.80
N ILE A 429 12.63 37.77 -41.30
CA ILE A 429 12.31 38.95 -40.48
C ILE A 429 12.29 40.13 -41.45
N PRO A 430 11.11 40.76 -41.68
CA PRO A 430 10.99 41.83 -42.67
C PRO A 430 11.92 42.99 -42.36
N GLY A 431 12.60 43.47 -43.41
CA GLY A 431 13.37 44.70 -43.36
C GLY A 431 12.50 45.95 -43.21
N ALA A 432 13.12 47.11 -43.02
CA ALA A 432 12.43 48.39 -42.91
C ALA A 432 13.30 49.57 -43.34
N ILE A 433 12.66 50.61 -43.86
CA ILE A 433 13.31 51.91 -44.08
C ILE A 433 13.08 52.76 -42.82
N ILE A 434 14.17 53.16 -42.17
CA ILE A 434 14.15 53.99 -40.96
C ILE A 434 14.62 55.40 -41.31
N LYS A 435 13.77 56.40 -41.04
CA LYS A 435 14.09 57.81 -41.26
C LYS A 435 14.84 58.37 -40.05
N VAL A 436 16.10 58.75 -40.23
CA VAL A 436 16.94 59.31 -39.16
C VAL A 436 17.07 60.83 -39.33
N LYS A 437 16.60 61.58 -38.33
CA LYS A 437 16.62 63.05 -38.28
C LYS A 437 17.81 63.59 -37.50
N GLY A 438 18.24 64.83 -37.79
CA GLY A 438 19.35 65.51 -37.11
C GLY A 438 20.66 65.49 -37.92
N GLU A 439 21.60 66.37 -37.58
CA GLU A 439 22.96 66.39 -38.16
C GLU A 439 23.95 65.76 -37.19
N ALA A 440 24.95 65.03 -37.71
CA ALA A 440 26.04 64.52 -36.90
C ALA A 440 26.72 65.68 -36.16
N SER A 441 26.64 65.68 -34.83
CA SER A 441 27.40 66.63 -34.03
C SER A 441 28.88 66.45 -34.37
N GLN A 442 29.50 67.49 -34.94
CA GLN A 442 30.94 67.48 -35.21
C GLN A 442 31.68 67.14 -33.91
N PRO A 443 32.77 66.36 -33.97
CA PRO A 443 33.55 66.07 -32.79
C PRO A 443 34.10 67.38 -32.23
N GLN A 444 33.54 67.84 -31.11
CA GLN A 444 34.18 68.88 -30.32
C GLN A 444 35.45 68.27 -29.74
N SER A 445 36.59 68.72 -30.27
CA SER A 445 37.91 68.49 -29.69
C SER A 445 37.87 68.86 -28.20
N PHE A 446 37.96 67.86 -27.33
CA PHE A 446 38.21 68.08 -25.92
C PHE A 446 39.62 68.65 -25.78
N VAL A 447 39.69 69.94 -25.45
CA VAL A 447 40.91 70.58 -24.95
C VAL A 447 41.23 69.98 -23.59
N GLN A 448 42.39 69.36 -23.48
CA GLN A 448 43.00 69.02 -22.20
C GLN A 448 43.28 70.32 -21.45
N THR A 449 42.64 70.48 -20.30
CA THR A 449 43.14 71.32 -19.22
C THR A 449 43.11 70.47 -17.96
N ASP A 450 44.30 70.13 -17.48
CA ASP A 450 44.54 69.59 -16.16
C ASP A 450 44.04 70.60 -15.11
N GLU A 451 43.08 70.20 -14.29
CA GLU A 451 42.98 70.65 -12.90
C GLU A 451 41.98 69.81 -12.10
N GLY A 452 42.46 69.23 -10.99
CA GLY A 452 41.67 69.15 -9.76
C GLY A 452 40.65 68.03 -9.62
N SER A 453 41.15 66.81 -9.38
CA SER A 453 40.61 65.77 -8.50
C SER A 453 39.28 66.07 -7.78
N LYS A 454 38.14 65.67 -8.36
CA LYS A 454 36.96 65.23 -7.61
C LYS A 454 36.37 64.00 -8.29
N GLN A 455 36.63 62.84 -7.71
CA GLN A 455 36.01 61.58 -8.09
C GLN A 455 34.48 61.66 -7.90
N PRO A 456 33.67 61.22 -8.87
CA PRO A 456 32.29 60.90 -8.60
C PRO A 456 32.25 59.67 -7.69
N LYS A 457 31.50 59.78 -6.60
CA LYS A 457 31.27 58.72 -5.62
C LYS A 457 30.58 57.55 -6.32
N ILE A 458 31.33 56.48 -6.58
CA ILE A 458 30.80 55.18 -6.96
C ILE A 458 30.05 54.67 -5.73
N GLU A 459 28.73 54.72 -5.74
CA GLU A 459 27.93 53.86 -4.86
C GLU A 459 28.06 52.44 -5.39
N THR A 460 29.08 51.74 -4.88
CA THR A 460 29.11 50.28 -4.92
C THR A 460 27.88 49.78 -4.19
N VAL A 461 26.85 49.36 -4.94
CA VAL A 461 25.84 48.44 -4.44
C VAL A 461 26.58 47.16 -4.07
N LYS A 462 26.85 46.97 -2.78
CA LYS A 462 27.19 45.66 -2.24
C LYS A 462 25.97 44.78 -2.47
N ILE A 463 26.03 43.95 -3.51
CA ILE A 463 25.19 42.76 -3.56
C ILE A 463 25.74 41.87 -2.45
N GLU A 464 25.07 41.86 -1.30
CA GLU A 464 25.26 40.81 -0.31
C GLU A 464 24.93 39.48 -1.01
N GLN A 465 25.98 38.75 -1.38
CA GLN A 465 25.83 37.33 -1.68
C GLN A 465 25.28 36.68 -0.42
N ILE A 466 23.97 36.39 -0.44
CA ILE A 466 23.38 35.46 0.50
C ILE A 466 23.96 34.10 0.13
N SER A 467 25.08 33.77 0.78
CA SER A 467 25.59 32.40 0.83
C SER A 467 24.47 31.56 1.45
N TYR A 468 23.86 30.71 0.63
CA TYR A 468 22.95 29.68 1.11
C TYR A 468 23.80 28.68 1.90
N ASN A 469 24.02 28.97 3.17
CA ASN A 469 24.59 28.01 4.09
C ASN A 469 23.48 26.96 4.29
N PRO A 470 23.65 25.70 3.86
CA PRO A 470 22.66 24.68 4.17
C PRO A 470 22.52 24.66 5.69
N ARG A 471 21.29 24.88 6.13
CA ARG A 471 20.90 24.71 7.53
C ARG A 471 21.08 23.22 7.79
N ASN A 472 22.26 22.84 8.28
CA ASN A 472 22.47 21.54 8.89
C ASN A 472 21.46 21.50 10.04
N GLU A 473 20.33 20.84 9.80
CA GLU A 473 19.50 20.32 10.86
C GLU A 473 20.45 19.47 11.71
N GLY A 474 20.83 20.03 12.85
CA GLY A 474 21.73 19.39 13.79
C GLY A 474 21.04 18.16 14.33
N TYR A 475 21.18 17.03 13.64
CA TYR A 475 20.92 15.75 14.24
C TYR A 475 21.91 15.62 15.39
N LEU A 476 21.38 15.45 16.59
CA LEU A 476 22.16 15.06 17.74
C LEU A 476 22.64 13.62 17.49
N THR A 477 23.82 13.46 16.87
CA THR A 477 24.46 12.16 16.69
C THR A 477 25.01 11.70 18.05
N ILE A 478 24.19 10.93 18.77
CA ILE A 478 24.64 10.26 19.99
C ILE A 478 25.37 8.98 19.57
N GLU A 479 26.69 8.98 19.62
CA GLU A 479 27.50 7.77 19.43
C GLU A 479 27.41 6.87 20.67
N ILE A 480 26.41 5.98 20.68
CA ILE A 480 26.25 4.99 21.74
C ILE A 480 27.02 3.73 21.33
N LYS A 481 27.99 3.30 22.15
CA LYS A 481 28.67 2.01 21.93
C LYS A 481 27.64 0.89 21.87
N LYS A 482 27.79 -0.01 20.89
CA LYS A 482 26.86 -1.11 20.58
C LYS A 482 26.46 -1.92 21.81
N GLU A 483 27.35 -2.07 22.78
CA GLU A 483 27.14 -2.75 24.06
C GLU A 483 26.03 -2.10 24.92
N PHE A 484 25.99 -0.77 25.00
CA PHE A 484 24.96 -0.05 25.78
C PHE A 484 23.58 -0.06 25.09
N LEU A 485 23.54 -0.20 23.77
CA LEU A 485 22.29 -0.33 23.01
C LEU A 485 21.54 -1.62 23.37
N TYR A 486 22.27 -2.74 23.53
CA TYR A 486 21.67 -4.02 23.90
C TYR A 486 21.10 -4.00 25.32
N TRP A 487 21.82 -3.40 26.29
CA TRP A 487 21.32 -3.24 27.65
C TRP A 487 20.14 -2.26 27.73
N GLY A 488 20.14 -1.21 26.92
CA GLY A 488 19.01 -0.27 26.80
C GLY A 488 17.74 -0.93 26.25
N LEU A 489 17.87 -1.72 25.17
CA LEU A 489 16.77 -2.51 24.61
C LEU A 489 16.24 -3.56 25.60
N ALA A 490 17.13 -4.27 26.29
CA ALA A 490 16.74 -5.23 27.32
C ALA A 490 15.98 -4.55 28.48
N GLY A 491 16.45 -3.38 28.93
CA GLY A 491 15.76 -2.57 29.95
C GLY A 491 14.37 -2.11 29.52
N ALA A 492 14.21 -1.67 28.27
CA ALA A 492 12.92 -1.26 27.71
C ALA A 492 11.93 -2.43 27.64
N ILE A 493 12.41 -3.63 27.26
CA ILE A 493 11.59 -4.84 27.25
C ILE A 493 11.13 -5.22 28.67
N ILE A 494 12.01 -5.10 29.66
CA ILE A 494 11.64 -5.38 31.07
C ILE A 494 10.59 -4.38 31.58
N LEU A 495 10.73 -3.09 31.24
CA LEU A 495 9.77 -2.05 31.64
C LEU A 495 8.40 -2.24 30.97
N THR A 496 8.36 -2.63 29.69
CA THR A 496 7.10 -2.90 28.99
C THR A 496 6.41 -4.14 29.56
N LEU A 497 7.15 -5.20 29.87
CA LEU A 497 6.59 -6.38 30.55
C LEU A 497 6.07 -6.06 31.96
N ALA A 498 6.77 -5.20 32.71
CA ALA A 498 6.32 -4.72 34.02
C ALA A 498 5.04 -3.88 33.91
N ALA A 499 4.94 -3.01 32.90
CA ALA A 499 3.75 -2.20 32.64
C ALA A 499 2.54 -3.06 32.22
N ILE A 500 2.74 -4.07 31.38
CA ILE A 500 1.71 -5.04 30.99
C ILE A 500 1.26 -5.85 32.21
N SER A 501 2.19 -6.31 33.04
CA SER A 501 1.87 -7.02 34.29
C SER A 501 1.06 -6.14 35.25
N PHE A 502 1.44 -4.87 35.40
CA PHE A 502 0.70 -3.89 36.20
C PHE A 502 -0.71 -3.64 35.63
N LEU A 503 -0.85 -3.49 34.31
CA LEU A 503 -2.15 -3.35 33.65
C LEU A 503 -3.04 -4.58 33.83
N LEU A 504 -2.47 -5.80 33.77
CA LEU A 504 -3.20 -7.04 34.00
C LEU A 504 -3.63 -7.21 35.47
N ILE A 505 -2.81 -6.75 36.43
CA ILE A 505 -3.18 -6.74 37.85
C ILE A 505 -4.26 -5.68 38.13
N TYR A 506 -4.16 -4.51 37.49
CA TYR A 506 -5.14 -3.42 37.62
C TYR A 506 -6.48 -3.78 36.96
N SER A 507 -6.47 -4.41 35.78
CA SER A 507 -7.67 -4.90 35.11
C SER A 507 -8.35 -6.03 35.88
N ARG A 508 -7.59 -6.92 36.52
CA ARG A 508 -8.14 -7.95 37.44
C ARG A 508 -8.77 -7.34 38.70
N LYS A 509 -8.29 -6.20 39.20
CA LYS A 509 -8.87 -5.51 40.37
C LYS A 509 -10.14 -4.71 40.05
N LYS A 510 -10.40 -4.40 38.77
CA LYS A 510 -11.55 -3.61 38.29
C LYS A 510 -12.75 -4.47 37.84
N ASN A 511 -12.67 -5.80 37.92
CA ASN A 511 -13.72 -6.74 37.52
C ASN A 511 -14.62 -7.23 38.68
N ASN A 512 -14.73 -6.49 39.78
CA ASN A 512 -15.85 -6.69 40.70
C ASN A 512 -17.03 -5.85 40.20
N ASP A 513 -18.12 -6.52 39.84
CA ASP A 513 -19.31 -5.92 39.22
C ASP A 513 -20.01 -4.94 40.19
N ASN A 514 -19.55 -3.69 40.22
CA ASN A 514 -19.94 -2.65 41.19
C ASN A 514 -21.47 -2.46 41.24
N LYS A 515 -22.15 -2.65 40.11
CA LYS A 515 -23.60 -2.48 39.97
C LYS A 515 -24.41 -3.57 40.66
N LEU A 516 -23.95 -4.82 40.65
CA LEU A 516 -24.62 -5.92 41.36
C LEU A 516 -24.49 -5.74 42.88
N GLN A 517 -23.32 -5.29 43.35
CA GLN A 517 -23.11 -4.98 44.77
C GLN A 517 -23.95 -3.79 45.23
N GLU A 518 -24.07 -2.74 44.41
CA GLU A 518 -24.89 -1.57 44.70
C GLU A 518 -26.38 -1.93 44.81
N LEU A 519 -26.92 -2.69 43.85
CA LEU A 519 -28.31 -3.15 43.88
C LEU A 519 -28.62 -4.02 45.10
N TYR A 520 -27.68 -4.91 45.47
CA TYR A 520 -27.84 -5.72 46.67
C TYR A 520 -27.76 -4.91 47.97
N PHE A 521 -26.91 -3.87 48.03
CA PHE A 521 -26.87 -2.96 49.17
C PHE A 521 -28.20 -2.22 49.34
N GLN A 522 -28.84 -1.81 48.24
CA GLN A 522 -30.18 -1.21 48.27
C GLN A 522 -31.24 -2.19 48.78
N VAL A 523 -31.17 -3.47 48.41
CA VAL A 523 -32.05 -4.53 48.95
C VAL A 523 -31.93 -4.64 50.48
N LYS A 524 -30.71 -4.59 51.02
CA LYS A 524 -30.51 -4.65 52.49
C LYS A 524 -31.17 -3.49 53.22
N LYS A 525 -31.13 -2.28 52.63
CA LYS A 525 -31.64 -1.05 53.23
C LYS A 525 -33.16 -0.91 53.11
N SER A 526 -33.77 -1.44 52.06
CA SER A 526 -35.22 -1.29 51.87
C SER A 526 -36.01 -2.11 52.90
N GLU A 527 -37.06 -1.53 53.46
CA GLU A 527 -38.03 -2.22 54.34
C GLU A 527 -39.34 -2.55 53.60
N ASN A 528 -39.42 -2.18 52.31
CA ASN A 528 -40.60 -2.41 51.49
C ASN A 528 -40.40 -3.62 50.59
N GLU A 529 -41.27 -4.61 50.73
CA GLU A 529 -41.20 -5.87 50.01
C GLU A 529 -41.31 -5.73 48.49
N SER A 530 -42.16 -4.81 48.00
CA SER A 530 -42.30 -4.55 46.57
C SER A 530 -41.06 -3.88 45.99
N GLU A 531 -40.40 -3.04 46.78
CA GLU A 531 -39.14 -2.41 46.42
C GLU A 531 -37.99 -3.44 46.40
N ILE A 532 -37.92 -4.33 47.40
CA ILE A 532 -36.98 -5.44 47.44
C ILE A 532 -37.14 -6.33 46.20
N TYR A 533 -38.37 -6.71 45.84
CA TYR A 533 -38.60 -7.53 44.65
C TYR A 533 -38.28 -6.79 43.34
N ASN A 534 -38.50 -5.47 43.27
CA ASN A 534 -38.07 -4.65 42.14
C ASN A 534 -36.55 -4.61 41.98
N LEU A 535 -35.83 -4.42 43.08
CA LEU A 535 -34.37 -4.42 43.10
C LEU A 535 -33.81 -5.79 42.76
N PHE A 536 -34.41 -6.86 43.29
CA PHE A 536 -34.08 -8.23 42.94
C PHE A 536 -34.30 -8.51 41.44
N ASN A 537 -35.44 -8.09 40.89
CA ASN A 537 -35.70 -8.18 39.45
C ASN A 537 -34.64 -7.43 38.62
N LYS A 538 -34.17 -6.26 39.08
CA LYS A 538 -33.06 -5.54 38.42
C LYS A 538 -31.75 -6.32 38.51
N MET A 539 -31.45 -6.97 39.63
CA MET A 539 -30.26 -7.81 39.80
C MET A 539 -30.29 -8.99 38.83
N ILE A 540 -31.40 -9.73 38.78
CA ILE A 540 -31.53 -10.88 37.87
C ILE A 540 -31.50 -10.44 36.41
N LYS A 541 -32.16 -9.32 36.07
CA LYS A 541 -32.08 -8.76 34.71
C LYS A 541 -30.66 -8.35 34.32
N HIS A 542 -29.87 -7.84 35.26
CA HIS A 542 -28.49 -7.47 34.98
C HIS A 542 -27.59 -8.69 34.71
N VAL A 543 -27.78 -9.77 35.48
CA VAL A 543 -26.92 -10.96 35.43
C VAL A 543 -27.35 -11.93 34.33
N PHE A 544 -28.66 -12.19 34.20
CA PHE A 544 -29.21 -13.22 33.31
C PHE A 544 -30.01 -12.66 32.14
N SER A 545 -30.09 -11.32 31.99
CA SER A 545 -30.82 -10.65 30.91
C SER A 545 -32.30 -11.10 30.81
N VAL A 546 -32.92 -11.43 31.95
CA VAL A 546 -34.32 -11.86 32.07
C VAL A 546 -35.06 -11.03 33.11
N SER A 547 -36.29 -10.63 32.81
CA SER A 547 -37.14 -9.87 33.74
C SER A 547 -38.17 -10.80 34.37
N LEU A 548 -38.08 -10.99 35.67
CA LEU A 548 -39.00 -11.80 36.47
C LEU A 548 -40.45 -11.31 36.37
N LYS A 549 -40.65 -10.00 36.19
CA LYS A 549 -42.00 -9.40 36.09
C LYS A 549 -42.64 -9.48 34.71
N ALA A 550 -41.88 -9.85 33.68
CA ALA A 550 -42.33 -9.75 32.28
C ALA A 550 -42.27 -11.09 31.53
N ASN A 551 -41.92 -12.18 32.23
CA ASN A 551 -41.75 -13.50 31.65
C ASN A 551 -42.44 -14.53 32.56
N SER A 552 -42.99 -15.60 31.98
CA SER A 552 -43.54 -16.72 32.76
C SER A 552 -42.43 -17.50 33.48
N GLN A 553 -42.79 -18.24 34.52
CA GLN A 553 -41.84 -19.09 35.27
C GLN A 553 -41.07 -20.06 34.34
N ASP A 554 -41.75 -20.66 33.35
CA ASP A 554 -41.13 -21.52 32.34
C ASP A 554 -40.11 -20.79 31.45
N MET A 555 -40.40 -19.54 31.08
CA MET A 555 -39.47 -18.71 30.30
C MET A 555 -38.25 -18.29 31.13
N ILE A 556 -38.44 -18.01 32.43
CA ILE A 556 -37.35 -17.70 33.36
C ILE A 556 -36.43 -18.93 33.50
N ALA A 557 -37.01 -20.12 33.71
CA ALA A 557 -36.25 -21.37 33.81
C ALA A 557 -35.45 -21.68 32.55
N ASN A 558 -36.07 -21.58 31.37
CA ASN A 558 -35.42 -21.83 30.09
C ASN A 558 -34.30 -20.83 29.77
N LYS A 559 -34.36 -19.61 30.30
CA LYS A 559 -33.34 -18.56 30.04
C LYS A 559 -32.14 -18.67 30.98
N ILE A 560 -32.34 -19.10 32.22
CA ILE A 560 -31.27 -19.27 33.20
C ILE A 560 -30.57 -20.63 33.02
N LYS A 561 -31.31 -21.69 32.65
CA LYS A 561 -30.85 -23.07 32.33
C LYS A 561 -30.09 -23.84 33.43
N ASP A 562 -29.58 -23.16 34.44
CA ASP A 562 -28.86 -23.75 35.57
C ASP A 562 -29.78 -23.80 36.79
N ASP A 563 -30.11 -25.02 37.21
CA ASP A 563 -31.02 -25.29 38.33
C ASP A 563 -30.56 -24.67 39.64
N ARG A 564 -29.25 -24.45 39.81
CA ARG A 564 -28.67 -23.84 41.02
C ARG A 564 -29.14 -22.41 41.23
N PHE A 565 -29.47 -21.69 40.15
CA PHE A 565 -30.02 -20.33 40.20
C PHE A 565 -31.52 -20.33 39.96
N THR A 566 -31.99 -21.16 39.02
CA THR A 566 -33.38 -21.22 38.61
C THR A 566 -34.30 -21.55 39.77
N VAL A 567 -33.98 -22.59 40.55
CA VAL A 567 -34.85 -23.05 41.64
C VAL A 567 -35.01 -21.98 42.74
N PRO A 568 -33.94 -21.38 43.30
CA PRO A 568 -34.08 -20.31 44.29
C PRO A 568 -34.75 -19.03 43.76
N ILE A 569 -34.54 -18.69 42.47
CA ILE A 569 -35.15 -17.51 41.86
C ILE A 569 -36.66 -17.72 41.70
N LEU A 570 -37.08 -18.89 41.22
CA LEU A 570 -38.50 -19.21 41.05
C LEU A 570 -39.22 -19.33 42.40
N GLU A 571 -38.55 -19.80 43.46
CA GLU A 571 -39.12 -19.78 44.83
C GLU A 571 -39.49 -18.36 45.27
N ILE A 572 -38.67 -17.36 44.94
CA ILE A 572 -38.96 -15.95 45.24
C ILE A 572 -40.10 -15.41 44.35
N VAL A 573 -40.15 -15.80 43.07
CA VAL A 573 -41.24 -15.40 42.16
C VAL A 573 -42.57 -15.98 42.64
N ASP A 574 -42.59 -17.27 43.00
CA ASP A 574 -43.78 -17.96 43.49
C ASP A 574 -44.30 -17.35 44.80
N TYR A 575 -43.39 -17.04 45.73
CA TYR A 575 -43.71 -16.31 46.96
C TYR A 575 -44.38 -14.96 46.70
N MET A 576 -43.96 -14.24 45.64
CA MET A 576 -44.53 -12.95 45.28
C MET A 576 -45.87 -13.07 44.54
N GLU A 577 -46.08 -14.14 43.76
CA GLU A 577 -47.28 -14.37 42.95
C GLU A 577 -48.43 -14.98 43.77
N ASN A 578 -48.15 -15.94 44.65
CA ASN A 578 -49.16 -16.70 45.40
C ASN A 578 -49.55 -16.10 46.76
N ARG A 579 -49.19 -14.83 47.00
CA ARG A 579 -49.25 -14.17 48.31
C ARG A 579 -50.64 -13.97 48.91
N LYS A 580 -51.73 -14.20 48.17
CA LYS A 580 -53.11 -14.01 48.67
C LYS A 580 -53.53 -14.97 49.80
N TYR A 581 -52.71 -15.99 50.13
CA TYR A 581 -53.04 -17.05 51.09
C TYR A 581 -52.11 -17.15 52.31
N LEU A 582 -51.09 -16.31 52.43
CA LEU A 582 -50.14 -16.33 53.55
C LEU A 582 -50.23 -15.05 54.37
N SER A 583 -50.83 -15.15 55.55
CA SER A 583 -50.92 -14.08 56.54
C SER A 583 -49.53 -13.82 57.14
N GLY A 584 -49.01 -12.59 57.00
CA GLY A 584 -47.71 -12.15 57.54
C GLY A 584 -46.60 -12.07 56.50
N ALA A 585 -46.47 -10.92 55.84
CA ALA A 585 -45.36 -10.62 54.94
C ALA A 585 -44.06 -10.43 55.74
N ASP A 586 -43.17 -11.42 55.72
CA ASP A 586 -41.87 -11.33 56.39
C ASP A 586 -40.80 -10.78 55.44
N VAL A 587 -40.59 -9.46 55.51
CA VAL A 587 -39.50 -8.75 54.81
C VAL A 587 -38.15 -9.43 55.06
N LYS A 588 -37.96 -10.04 56.23
CA LYS A 588 -36.75 -10.78 56.57
C LYS A 588 -36.59 -12.03 55.71
N TYR A 589 -37.66 -12.82 55.54
CA TYR A 589 -37.65 -14.01 54.68
C TYR A 589 -37.25 -13.67 53.24
N LEU A 590 -37.84 -12.63 52.67
CA LEU A 590 -37.51 -12.20 51.31
C LEU A 590 -36.05 -11.73 51.20
N LYS A 591 -35.54 -10.96 52.18
CA LYS A 591 -34.14 -10.54 52.21
C LYS A 591 -33.17 -11.72 52.31
N ASP A 592 -33.47 -12.70 53.15
CA ASP A 592 -32.63 -13.88 53.35
C ASP A 592 -32.54 -14.72 52.06
N LYS A 593 -33.67 -14.89 51.36
CA LYS A 593 -33.71 -15.57 50.05
C LYS A 593 -32.95 -14.80 48.98
N VAL A 594 -33.12 -13.49 48.89
CA VAL A 594 -32.36 -12.65 47.94
C VAL A 594 -30.86 -12.66 48.25
N GLU A 595 -30.46 -12.67 49.53
CA GLU A 595 -29.06 -12.80 49.96
C GLU A 595 -28.45 -14.14 49.55
N ALA A 596 -29.19 -15.24 49.66
CA ALA A 596 -28.75 -16.55 49.20
C ALA A 596 -28.47 -16.54 47.68
N VAL A 597 -29.40 -16.00 46.88
CA VAL A 597 -29.22 -15.88 45.43
C VAL A 597 -28.04 -14.98 45.08
N TYR A 598 -27.90 -13.83 45.76
CA TYR A 598 -26.77 -12.92 45.55
C TYR A 598 -25.41 -13.59 45.83
N LYS A 599 -25.29 -14.35 46.93
CA LYS A 599 -24.06 -15.10 47.26
C LYS A 599 -23.74 -16.16 46.22
N LEU A 600 -24.76 -16.84 45.70
CA LEU A 600 -24.59 -17.82 44.61
C LEU A 600 -24.07 -17.14 43.35
N ILE A 601 -24.68 -16.02 42.93
CA ILE A 601 -24.25 -15.27 41.75
C ILE A 601 -22.82 -14.75 41.92
N LYS A 602 -22.49 -14.17 43.07
CA LYS A 602 -21.16 -13.63 43.36
C LYS A 602 -20.05 -14.69 43.41
N LYS A 603 -20.40 -15.96 43.62
CA LYS A 603 -19.44 -17.08 43.57
C LYS A 603 -19.24 -17.60 42.13
N TYR A 604 -20.17 -17.27 41.23
CA TYR A 604 -20.20 -17.75 39.85
C TYR A 604 -19.60 -16.76 38.85
N ILE A 605 -19.73 -15.45 39.13
CA ILE A 605 -19.03 -14.34 38.45
C ILE A 605 -17.70 -14.11 39.16
#